data_AF-A0A9D1UCZ0-F1
#
_entry.id   AF-A0A9D1UCZ0-F1
#
_cell.length_a   1.000
_cell.length_b   1.000
_cell.length_c   1.000
_cell.angle_alpha   90.00
_cell.angle_beta   90.00
_cell.angle_gamma   90.00
#
_symmetry.space_group_name_H-M   'P 1'
#
loop_
_entity.id
_entity.type
_entity.pdbx_description
1 polymer ?
#
loop_
_entity_poly.entity_id
_entity_poly.type
_entity_poly.pdbx_seq_one_letter_code
_entity_poly.pdbx_strand_id
1 'polypeptide(L)'
;MGFWQRIFGKRKKKEEKKEDWDEIVYVRDDVDFHSQEERGRYITGCLEQIAEASREMNLLTGEYALVTSYLTDMEEIEALPEKEREETDKIARRLQALEKERETYHEKKDRMEDLEYYQMRKQEQEVEEGIRKIKEGESYGELIKKDLQRLDREHHAYEFRRAELDTIMTNFKGMAVIFLTALVICILMLLVLQFVFEMNTYLGYFLAVGAAAAAIIVLCIKFIDAEREKHRVEVTINKLIQLQNKVKIRYVNNTNLLDYLYMKYNTDSGAKLERRWAAYQQEKEERKQYAEAEAKTEYYQKQLINRLSNYRIKDPQRWIHQTSALLDKREMVEIRHELILRRQSLRKQMDYNDGVARTAREEIMEIARQYPAYAEEIMDMADKYSG
;
A
#
# COMPACT_ATOMS: atom_id res chain seq x y z
N MET A 1 -10.27 -31.48 -86.30
CA MET A 1 -10.73 -30.29 -85.53
C MET A 1 -9.57 -29.77 -84.68
N GLY A 2 -8.79 -28.84 -85.22
CA GLY A 2 -7.56 -28.32 -84.61
C GLY A 2 -7.59 -26.80 -84.37
N PHE A 3 -8.70 -26.28 -83.83
CA PHE A 3 -8.88 -24.82 -83.69
C PHE A 3 -9.06 -24.33 -82.24
N TRP A 4 -9.38 -25.23 -81.29
CA TRP A 4 -9.72 -24.83 -79.91
C TRP A 4 -8.57 -24.95 -78.88
N GLN A 5 -7.44 -25.58 -79.22
CA GLN A 5 -6.27 -25.65 -78.31
C GLN A 5 -5.41 -24.37 -78.31
N ARG A 6 -5.69 -23.40 -79.19
CA ARG A 6 -4.89 -22.17 -79.34
C ARG A 6 -5.41 -20.97 -78.52
N ILE A 7 -6.52 -21.11 -77.80
CA ILE A 7 -7.20 -19.99 -77.10
C ILE A 7 -7.07 -20.08 -75.56
N PHE A 8 -6.70 -21.24 -75.00
CA PHE A 8 -6.44 -21.38 -73.56
C PHE A 8 -4.94 -21.51 -73.28
N GLY A 9 -4.20 -20.44 -73.56
CA GLY A 9 -2.80 -20.30 -73.15
C GLY A 9 -2.69 -20.16 -71.63
N LYS A 10 -2.45 -21.27 -70.93
CA LYS A 10 -1.89 -21.22 -69.56
C LYS A 10 -0.44 -20.74 -69.68
N ARG A 11 -0.17 -19.49 -69.29
CA ARG A 11 1.18 -19.02 -68.97
C ARG A 11 1.77 -20.00 -67.94
N LYS A 12 2.81 -20.75 -68.33
CA LYS A 12 3.67 -21.44 -67.35
C LYS A 12 4.26 -20.36 -66.45
N LYS A 13 3.75 -20.24 -65.22
CA LYS A 13 4.50 -19.60 -64.14
C LYS A 13 5.83 -20.38 -64.04
N LYS A 14 6.96 -19.68 -64.15
CA LYS A 14 8.24 -20.22 -63.67
C LYS A 14 7.99 -20.64 -62.22
N GLU A 15 8.17 -21.92 -61.91
CA GLU A 15 8.32 -22.35 -60.54
C GLU A 15 9.59 -21.68 -60.03
N GLU A 16 9.42 -20.66 -59.18
CA GLU A 16 10.50 -20.17 -58.34
C GLU A 16 10.90 -21.35 -57.46
N LYS A 17 12.13 -21.87 -57.64
CA LYS A 17 12.72 -22.82 -56.71
C LYS A 17 12.64 -22.17 -55.34
N LYS A 18 11.97 -22.81 -54.38
CA LYS A 18 12.11 -22.43 -52.97
C LYS A 18 13.61 -22.52 -52.66
N GLU A 19 14.21 -21.39 -52.33
CA GLU A 19 15.58 -21.34 -51.82
C GLU A 19 15.58 -22.09 -50.48
N ASP A 20 16.32 -23.19 -50.44
CA ASP A 20 16.54 -23.96 -49.23
C ASP A 20 17.66 -23.26 -48.47
N TRP A 21 17.28 -22.39 -47.53
CA TRP A 21 18.23 -21.61 -46.71
C TRP A 21 18.97 -22.47 -45.69
N ASP A 22 18.60 -23.75 -45.54
CA ASP A 22 19.16 -24.67 -44.54
C ASP A 22 20.41 -25.43 -45.06
N GLU A 23 20.68 -25.40 -46.37
CA GLU A 23 21.78 -26.11 -47.02
C GLU A 23 22.87 -25.15 -47.52
N ILE A 24 24.14 -25.40 -47.14
CA ILE A 24 25.29 -24.63 -47.64
C ILE A 24 25.60 -25.10 -49.06
N VAL A 25 25.35 -24.23 -50.05
CA VAL A 25 25.61 -24.52 -51.46
C VAL A 25 27.00 -24.02 -51.86
N TYR A 26 27.88 -24.95 -52.23
CA TYR A 26 29.18 -24.63 -52.82
C TYR A 26 29.04 -24.53 -54.34
N VAL A 27 29.02 -23.31 -54.88
CA VAL A 27 29.01 -23.10 -56.34
C VAL A 27 30.45 -23.01 -56.84
N ARG A 28 30.99 -24.13 -57.33
CA ARG A 28 32.34 -24.21 -57.90
C ARG A 28 32.39 -23.77 -59.37
N ASP A 29 31.29 -23.92 -60.09
CA ASP A 29 31.25 -23.85 -61.55
C ASP A 29 31.42 -22.44 -62.15
N ASP A 30 31.21 -21.39 -61.34
CA ASP A 30 31.25 -19.98 -61.78
C ASP A 30 32.49 -19.22 -61.25
N VAL A 31 33.47 -19.91 -60.64
CA VAL A 31 34.66 -19.29 -60.01
C VAL A 31 35.93 -19.57 -60.83
N ASP A 32 36.67 -18.52 -61.21
CA ASP A 32 37.98 -18.68 -61.86
C ASP A 32 39.10 -18.84 -60.82
N PHE A 33 39.44 -20.08 -60.49
CA PHE A 33 40.52 -20.41 -59.56
C PHE A 33 41.95 -20.06 -60.05
N HIS A 34 42.11 -19.67 -61.32
CA HIS A 34 43.38 -19.11 -61.81
C HIS A 34 43.53 -17.63 -61.44
N SER A 35 42.44 -16.91 -61.16
CA SER A 35 42.46 -15.56 -60.61
C SER A 35 42.76 -15.59 -59.12
N GLN A 36 43.81 -14.88 -58.69
CA GLN A 36 44.20 -14.79 -57.28
C GLN A 36 43.09 -14.18 -56.41
N GLU A 37 42.34 -13.20 -56.93
CA GLU A 37 41.31 -12.49 -56.18
C GLU A 37 40.05 -13.37 -55.97
N GLU A 38 39.62 -14.09 -57.00
CA GLU A 38 38.45 -14.98 -56.91
C GLU A 38 38.76 -16.23 -56.08
N ARG A 39 39.93 -16.85 -56.29
CA ARG A 39 40.43 -17.94 -55.45
C ARG A 39 40.54 -17.50 -53.99
N GLY A 40 41.16 -16.35 -53.73
CA GLY A 40 41.34 -15.82 -52.39
C GLY A 40 40.02 -15.58 -51.67
N ARG A 41 39.04 -14.97 -52.34
CA ARG A 41 37.68 -14.76 -51.77
C ARG A 41 36.97 -16.08 -51.47
N TYR A 42 37.04 -17.05 -52.38
CA TYR A 42 36.39 -18.35 -52.16
C TYR A 42 36.99 -19.10 -50.97
N ILE A 43 38.33 -19.21 -50.92
CA ILE A 43 39.03 -19.87 -49.81
C ILE A 43 38.80 -19.13 -48.49
N THR A 44 38.79 -17.80 -48.50
CA THR A 44 38.47 -16.99 -47.31
C THR A 44 37.04 -17.28 -46.82
N GLY A 45 36.06 -17.39 -47.73
CA GLY A 45 34.69 -17.77 -47.38
C GLY A 45 34.60 -19.15 -46.72
N CYS A 46 35.33 -20.15 -47.21
CA CYS A 46 35.41 -21.46 -46.55
C CYS A 46 36.08 -21.39 -45.17
N LEU A 47 37.14 -20.57 -45.02
CA LEU A 47 37.82 -20.37 -43.74
C LEU A 47 36.95 -19.62 -42.72
N GLU A 48 36.15 -18.65 -43.15
CA GLU A 48 35.16 -17.96 -42.33
C GLU A 48 34.07 -18.91 -41.82
N GLN A 49 33.57 -19.80 -42.68
CA GLN A 49 32.62 -20.85 -42.27
C GLN A 49 33.21 -21.78 -41.22
N ILE A 50 34.48 -22.20 -41.38
CA ILE A 50 35.18 -23.01 -40.37
C ILE A 50 35.32 -22.24 -39.05
N ALA A 51 35.67 -20.95 -39.12
CA ALA A 51 35.85 -20.11 -37.93
C ALA A 51 34.51 -19.85 -37.20
N GLU A 52 33.43 -19.60 -37.93
CA GLU A 52 32.08 -19.46 -37.38
C GLU A 52 31.59 -20.75 -36.74
N ALA A 53 31.67 -21.88 -37.46
CA ALA A 53 31.31 -23.19 -36.94
C ALA A 53 32.14 -23.57 -35.70
N SER A 54 33.43 -23.22 -35.65
CA SER A 54 34.29 -23.48 -34.50
C SER A 54 33.94 -22.61 -33.28
N ARG A 55 33.55 -21.35 -33.49
CA ARG A 55 33.06 -20.47 -32.41
C ARG A 55 31.76 -21.00 -31.82
N GLU A 56 30.80 -21.33 -32.67
CA GLU A 56 29.52 -21.91 -32.25
C GLU A 56 29.74 -23.26 -31.54
N MET A 57 30.62 -24.11 -32.06
CA MET A 57 30.98 -25.38 -31.41
C MET A 57 31.50 -25.19 -29.99
N ASN A 58 32.34 -24.19 -29.74
CA ASN A 58 32.87 -23.91 -28.40
C ASN A 58 31.77 -23.47 -27.42
N LEU A 59 30.84 -22.61 -27.85
CA LEU A 59 29.70 -22.18 -27.05
C LEU A 59 28.78 -23.36 -26.72
N LEU A 60 28.41 -24.13 -27.75
CA LEU A 60 27.55 -25.31 -27.61
C LEU A 60 28.19 -26.38 -26.72
N THR A 61 29.52 -26.56 -26.79
CA THR A 61 30.24 -27.50 -25.92
C THR A 61 30.15 -27.11 -24.44
N GLY A 62 30.24 -25.81 -24.14
CA GLY A 62 30.07 -25.30 -22.78
C GLY A 62 28.67 -25.58 -22.22
N GLU A 63 27.63 -25.25 -23.00
CA GLU A 63 26.25 -25.54 -22.60
C GLU A 63 25.97 -27.05 -22.49
N TYR A 64 26.50 -27.84 -23.42
CA TYR A 64 26.35 -29.29 -23.41
C TYR A 64 26.97 -29.92 -22.15
N ALA A 65 28.15 -29.45 -21.76
CA ALA A 65 28.82 -29.89 -20.55
C ALA A 65 28.00 -29.53 -19.30
N LEU A 66 27.40 -28.33 -19.25
CA LEU A 66 26.53 -27.90 -18.15
C LEU A 66 25.26 -28.75 -18.05
N VAL A 67 24.57 -28.98 -19.17
CA VAL A 67 23.36 -29.82 -19.21
C VAL A 67 23.68 -31.26 -18.81
N THR A 68 24.82 -31.78 -19.26
CA THR A 68 25.28 -33.14 -18.89
C THR A 68 25.65 -33.22 -17.42
N SER A 69 26.31 -32.20 -16.88
CA SER A 69 26.61 -32.07 -15.45
C SER A 69 25.33 -32.11 -14.63
N TYR A 70 24.31 -31.40 -15.08
CA TYR A 70 23.05 -31.37 -14.36
C TYR A 70 22.33 -32.71 -14.40
N LEU A 71 22.24 -33.36 -15.56
CA LEU A 71 21.69 -34.72 -15.66
C LEU A 71 22.42 -35.72 -14.76
N THR A 72 23.76 -35.63 -14.69
CA THR A 72 24.56 -36.47 -13.77
C THR A 72 24.26 -36.15 -12.30
N ASP A 73 24.11 -34.88 -11.94
CA ASP A 73 23.69 -34.50 -10.58
C ASP A 73 22.30 -35.06 -10.23
N MET A 74 21.35 -35.09 -11.17
CA MET A 74 20.04 -35.70 -10.96
C MET A 74 20.14 -37.21 -10.69
N GLU A 75 20.98 -37.91 -11.45
CA GLU A 75 21.22 -39.35 -11.30
C GLU A 75 21.87 -39.66 -9.94
N GLU A 76 22.86 -38.87 -9.52
CA GLU A 76 23.51 -39.00 -8.22
C GLU A 76 22.52 -38.74 -7.06
N ILE A 77 21.61 -37.77 -7.23
CA ILE A 77 20.56 -37.46 -6.25
C ILE A 77 19.51 -38.58 -6.14
N GLU A 78 19.15 -39.23 -7.24
CA GLU A 78 18.27 -40.41 -7.23
C GLU A 78 18.95 -41.66 -6.68
N ALA A 79 20.27 -41.77 -6.85
CA ALA A 79 21.09 -42.87 -6.33
C ALA A 79 21.44 -42.74 -4.84
N LEU A 80 21.01 -41.66 -4.16
CA LEU A 80 21.25 -41.46 -2.73
C LEU A 80 20.67 -42.62 -1.89
N PRO A 81 21.35 -43.03 -0.81
CA PRO A 81 20.80 -44.00 0.15
C PRO A 81 19.47 -43.52 0.73
N GLU A 82 18.51 -44.43 0.98
CA GLU A 82 17.17 -44.09 1.46
C GLU A 82 17.17 -43.17 2.69
N LYS A 83 18.08 -43.42 3.65
CA LYS A 83 18.21 -42.60 4.86
C LYS A 83 18.58 -41.14 4.55
N GLU A 84 19.52 -40.95 3.64
CA GLU A 84 20.05 -39.64 3.26
C GLU A 84 19.07 -38.91 2.35
N ARG A 85 18.35 -39.67 1.51
CA ARG A 85 17.24 -39.15 0.73
C ARG A 85 16.11 -38.65 1.63
N GLU A 86 15.73 -39.41 2.65
CA GLU A 86 14.69 -39.00 3.59
C GLU A 86 15.07 -37.72 4.36
N GLU A 87 16.34 -37.57 4.74
CA GLU A 87 16.84 -36.36 5.40
C GLU A 87 16.89 -35.14 4.45
N THR A 88 17.26 -35.36 3.19
CA THR A 88 17.21 -34.33 2.14
C THR A 88 15.78 -33.90 1.87
N ASP A 89 14.84 -34.84 1.77
CA ASP A 89 13.41 -34.57 1.59
C ASP A 89 12.83 -33.82 2.80
N LYS A 90 13.26 -34.12 4.03
CA LYS A 90 12.86 -33.37 5.23
C LYS A 90 13.27 -31.90 5.13
N ILE A 91 14.49 -31.62 4.67
CA ILE A 91 14.99 -30.25 4.49
C ILE A 91 14.23 -29.56 3.36
N ALA A 92 14.05 -30.23 2.22
CA ALA A 92 13.32 -29.70 1.07
C ALA A 92 11.86 -29.37 1.41
N ARG A 93 11.17 -30.22 2.19
CA ARG A 93 9.80 -29.92 2.69
C ARG A 93 9.75 -28.67 3.55
N ARG A 94 10.75 -28.48 4.43
CA ARG A 94 10.83 -27.29 5.28
C ARG A 94 11.09 -26.03 4.46
N LEU A 95 11.96 -26.11 3.45
CA LEU A 95 12.21 -25.01 2.53
C LEU A 95 10.97 -24.63 1.72
N GLN A 96 10.25 -25.62 1.17
CA GLN A 96 9.01 -25.37 0.43
C GLN A 96 7.92 -24.74 1.32
N ALA A 97 7.81 -25.18 2.58
CA ALA A 97 6.89 -24.58 3.54
C ALA A 97 7.25 -23.12 3.84
N LEU A 98 8.53 -22.83 4.11
CA LEU A 98 9.04 -21.48 4.36
C LEU A 98 8.89 -20.56 3.13
N GLU A 99 9.05 -21.09 1.92
CA GLU A 99 8.85 -20.33 0.69
C GLU A 99 7.37 -19.93 0.52
N LYS A 100 6.44 -20.84 0.82
CA LYS A 100 5.00 -20.53 0.85
C LYS A 100 4.63 -19.48 1.90
N GLU A 101 5.23 -19.57 3.09
CA GLU A 101 5.05 -18.56 4.15
C GLU A 101 5.57 -17.19 3.69
N ARG A 102 6.70 -17.16 2.97
CA ARG A 102 7.29 -15.95 2.40
C ARG A 102 6.40 -15.34 1.31
N GLU A 103 5.86 -16.14 0.41
CA GLU A 103 4.91 -15.68 -0.63
C GLU A 103 3.65 -15.07 0.01
N THR A 104 3.09 -15.75 1.01
CA THR A 104 1.92 -15.26 1.76
C THR A 104 2.20 -13.90 2.42
N TYR A 105 3.42 -13.69 2.92
CA TYR A 105 3.85 -12.40 3.46
C TYR A 105 3.95 -11.31 2.37
N HIS A 106 4.52 -11.64 1.20
CA HIS A 106 4.68 -10.70 0.09
C HIS A 106 3.36 -10.31 -0.60
N GLU A 107 2.37 -11.19 -0.64
CA GLU A 107 1.07 -10.94 -1.29
C GLU A 107 0.15 -10.00 -0.49
N LYS A 108 0.49 -9.71 0.78
CA LYS A 108 -0.35 -8.90 1.67
C LYS A 108 -0.26 -7.41 1.28
N LYS A 109 -1.38 -6.87 0.79
CA LYS A 109 -1.48 -5.48 0.28
C LYS A 109 -1.54 -4.39 1.37
N ASP A 110 -1.96 -4.73 2.58
CA ASP A 110 -2.17 -3.77 3.68
C ASP A 110 -0.94 -3.64 4.61
N ARG A 111 0.26 -3.52 4.03
CA ARG A 111 1.49 -3.32 4.81
C ARG A 111 1.64 -1.86 5.21
N MET A 112 2.05 -1.63 6.46
CA MET A 112 2.41 -0.27 6.90
C MET A 112 3.63 0.23 6.12
N GLU A 113 3.55 1.44 5.58
CA GLU A 113 4.67 2.07 4.89
C GLU A 113 5.89 2.16 5.81
N ASP A 114 7.09 2.01 5.24
CA ASP A 114 8.32 2.03 6.02
C ASP A 114 8.51 3.35 6.77
N LEU A 115 8.17 4.48 6.14
CA LEU A 115 8.26 5.79 6.77
C LEU A 115 7.36 5.88 8.02
N GLU A 116 6.14 5.38 7.91
CA GLU A 116 5.17 5.34 9.01
C GLU A 116 5.64 4.41 10.14
N TYR A 117 6.18 3.25 9.79
CA TYR A 117 6.78 2.32 10.74
C TYR A 117 7.94 2.97 11.53
N TYR A 118 8.83 3.69 10.85
CA TYR A 118 9.95 4.39 11.50
C TYR A 118 9.49 5.51 12.43
N GLN A 119 8.47 6.28 12.04
CA GLN A 119 7.89 7.32 12.90
C GLN A 119 7.33 6.74 14.19
N MET A 120 6.54 5.66 14.09
CA MET A 120 5.94 4.99 15.24
C MET A 120 7.01 4.35 16.13
N ARG A 121 8.02 3.71 15.53
CA ARG A 121 9.16 3.13 16.27
C ARG A 121 9.94 4.16 17.08
N LYS A 122 10.09 5.39 16.58
CA LYS A 122 10.79 6.47 17.31
C LYS A 122 10.07 6.88 18.59
N GLN A 123 8.74 6.78 18.61
CA GLN A 123 7.89 7.19 19.74
C GLN A 123 7.37 6.00 20.55
N GLU A 124 7.89 4.79 20.31
CA GLU A 124 7.35 3.53 20.83
C GLU A 124 7.17 3.53 22.36
N GLN A 125 8.14 4.09 23.09
CA GLN A 125 8.12 4.14 24.55
C GLN A 125 7.10 5.13 25.13
N GLU A 126 6.71 6.15 24.37
CA GLU A 126 5.88 7.26 24.85
C GLU A 126 4.46 7.26 24.26
N VAL A 127 4.21 6.45 23.22
CA VAL A 127 2.95 6.53 22.47
C VAL A 127 1.76 5.95 23.24
N GLU A 128 1.97 4.91 24.05
CA GLU A 128 0.90 4.35 24.90
C GLU A 128 0.44 5.35 25.95
N GLU A 129 1.38 6.04 26.60
CA GLU A 129 1.07 7.13 27.52
C GLU A 129 0.40 8.30 26.78
N GLY A 130 0.86 8.61 25.57
CA GLY A 130 0.27 9.61 24.68
C GLY A 130 -1.19 9.33 24.36
N ILE A 131 -1.50 8.10 23.91
CA ILE A 131 -2.86 7.64 23.61
C ILE A 131 -3.75 7.79 24.84
N ARG A 132 -3.27 7.35 26.02
CA ARG A 132 -4.02 7.48 27.28
C ARG A 132 -4.32 8.95 27.59
N LYS A 133 -3.31 9.82 27.57
CA LYS A 133 -3.46 11.25 27.86
C LYS A 133 -4.42 11.95 26.89
N ILE A 134 -4.33 11.62 25.60
CA ILE A 134 -5.23 12.18 24.59
C ILE A 134 -6.66 11.74 24.86
N LYS A 135 -6.91 10.43 25.07
CA LYS A 135 -8.27 9.93 25.36
C LYS A 135 -8.87 10.53 26.62
N GLU A 136 -8.06 10.66 27.67
CA GLU A 136 -8.47 11.32 28.92
C GLU A 136 -8.81 12.81 28.67
N GLY A 137 -7.98 13.52 27.89
CA GLY A 137 -8.22 14.91 27.51
C GLY A 137 -9.45 15.10 26.62
N GLU A 138 -9.69 14.20 25.65
CA GLU A 138 -10.88 14.19 24.79
C GLU A 138 -12.15 14.00 25.64
N SER A 139 -12.16 12.98 26.51
CA SER A 139 -13.29 12.70 27.41
C SER A 139 -13.53 13.84 28.40
N TYR A 140 -12.47 14.39 28.99
CA TYR A 140 -12.56 15.54 29.89
C TYR A 140 -13.10 16.78 29.15
N GLY A 141 -12.68 16.99 27.90
CA GLY A 141 -13.19 18.06 27.03
C GLY A 141 -14.69 17.96 26.78
N GLU A 142 -15.21 16.75 26.56
CA GLU A 142 -16.66 16.52 26.41
C GLU A 142 -17.44 16.85 27.69
N LEU A 143 -16.91 16.48 28.86
CA LEU A 143 -17.53 16.80 30.16
C LEU A 143 -17.55 18.32 30.37
N ILE A 144 -16.44 19.01 30.12
CA ILE A 144 -16.37 20.48 30.19
C ILE A 144 -17.40 21.14 29.26
N LYS A 145 -17.54 20.61 28.03
CA LYS A 145 -18.51 21.14 27.06
C LYS A 145 -19.95 20.98 27.54
N LYS A 146 -20.28 19.83 28.15
CA LYS A 146 -21.60 19.59 28.77
C LYS A 146 -21.86 20.54 29.94
N ASP A 147 -20.86 20.75 30.80
CA ASP A 147 -20.95 21.69 31.92
C ASP A 147 -21.14 23.13 31.44
N LEU A 148 -20.41 23.54 30.40
CA LEU A 148 -20.55 24.87 29.82
C LEU A 148 -21.94 25.09 29.23
N GLN A 149 -22.46 24.11 28.48
CA GLN A 149 -23.83 24.16 27.93
C GLN A 149 -24.88 24.22 29.03
N ARG A 150 -24.69 23.49 30.13
CA ARG A 150 -25.58 23.54 31.29
C ARG A 150 -25.56 24.92 31.93
N LEU A 151 -24.37 25.47 32.20
CA LEU A 151 -24.22 26.80 32.78
C LEU A 151 -24.79 27.90 31.88
N ASP A 152 -24.62 27.79 30.56
CA ASP A 152 -25.21 28.73 29.59
C ASP A 152 -26.75 28.70 29.65
N ARG A 153 -27.35 27.50 29.74
CA ARG A 153 -28.80 27.35 29.89
C ARG A 153 -29.30 27.95 31.22
N GLU A 154 -28.61 27.65 32.32
CA GLU A 154 -28.96 28.21 33.64
C GLU A 154 -28.85 29.74 33.63
N HIS A 155 -27.75 30.28 33.07
CA HIS A 155 -27.53 31.71 32.92
C HIS A 155 -28.67 32.38 32.14
N HIS A 156 -29.01 31.86 30.96
CA HIS A 156 -30.10 32.40 30.15
C HIS A 156 -31.48 32.31 30.84
N ALA A 157 -31.73 31.27 31.63
CA ALA A 157 -32.97 31.16 32.40
C ALA A 157 -33.08 32.27 33.45
N TYR A 158 -31.99 32.59 34.16
CA TYR A 158 -31.97 33.69 35.13
C TYR A 158 -32.00 35.07 34.47
N GLU A 159 -31.34 35.25 33.32
CA GLU A 159 -31.45 36.49 32.54
C GLU A 159 -32.89 36.73 32.09
N PHE A 160 -33.58 35.69 31.61
CA PHE A 160 -34.99 35.78 31.25
C PHE A 160 -35.86 36.14 32.46
N ARG A 161 -35.62 35.50 33.62
CA ARG A 161 -36.34 35.82 34.85
C ARG A 161 -36.11 37.26 35.32
N ARG A 162 -34.89 37.78 35.16
CA ARG A 162 -34.58 39.19 35.43
C ARG A 162 -35.38 40.13 34.54
N ALA A 163 -35.44 39.85 33.23
CA ALA A 163 -36.22 40.63 32.28
C ALA A 163 -37.74 40.57 32.56
N GLU A 164 -38.25 39.41 32.99
CA GLU A 164 -39.63 39.24 33.43
C GLU A 164 -39.94 40.09 34.67
N LEU A 165 -39.06 40.06 35.68
CA LEU A 165 -39.18 40.88 36.88
C LEU A 165 -39.14 42.37 36.54
N ASP A 166 -38.27 42.79 35.62
CA ASP A 166 -38.24 44.18 35.12
C ASP A 166 -39.58 44.58 34.50
N THR A 167 -40.16 43.70 33.68
CA THR A 167 -41.46 43.92 33.06
C THR A 167 -42.58 44.00 34.11
N ILE A 168 -42.58 43.10 35.10
CA ILE A 168 -43.53 43.10 36.22
C ILE A 168 -43.41 44.40 37.04
N MET A 169 -42.18 44.86 37.31
CA MET A 169 -41.95 46.12 38.01
C MET A 169 -42.45 47.32 37.21
N THR A 170 -42.26 47.35 35.89
CA THR A 170 -42.85 48.40 35.03
C THR A 170 -44.38 48.35 35.03
N ASN A 171 -44.97 47.16 35.05
CA ASN A 171 -46.42 46.98 35.13
C ASN A 171 -46.97 47.46 36.48
N PHE A 172 -46.28 47.22 37.61
CA PHE A 172 -46.70 47.76 38.90
C PHE A 172 -46.64 49.29 38.95
N LYS A 173 -45.62 49.91 38.33
CA LYS A 173 -45.58 51.37 38.18
C LYS A 173 -46.76 51.89 37.36
N GLY A 174 -47.09 51.24 36.24
CA GLY A 174 -48.26 51.57 35.43
C GLY A 174 -49.58 51.39 36.18
N MET A 175 -49.74 50.29 36.91
CA MET A 175 -50.92 50.01 37.73
C MET A 175 -51.09 51.04 38.85
N ALA A 176 -50.00 51.46 39.49
CA ALA A 176 -50.05 52.51 40.51
C ALA A 176 -50.52 53.85 39.91
N VAL A 177 -50.08 54.20 38.70
CA VAL A 177 -50.56 55.40 38.00
C VAL A 177 -52.05 55.30 37.70
N ILE A 178 -52.53 54.17 37.17
CA ILE A 178 -53.95 53.93 36.89
C ILE A 178 -54.79 54.00 38.17
N PHE A 179 -54.29 53.44 39.27
CA PHE A 179 -54.99 53.46 40.56
C PHE A 179 -55.10 54.88 41.12
N LEU A 180 -54.03 55.67 41.05
CA LEU A 180 -54.02 57.07 41.48
C LEU A 180 -54.99 57.92 40.65
N THR A 181 -55.02 57.74 39.32
CA THR A 181 -55.96 58.49 38.47
C THR A 181 -57.41 58.10 38.74
N ALA A 182 -57.70 56.80 38.91
CA ALA A 182 -59.03 56.31 39.28
C ALA A 182 -59.50 56.85 40.64
N LEU A 183 -58.59 56.93 41.62
CA LEU A 183 -58.87 57.52 42.93
C LEU A 183 -59.23 59.00 42.84
N VAL A 184 -58.48 59.78 42.07
CA VAL A 184 -58.79 61.20 41.83
C VAL A 184 -60.17 61.37 41.20
N ILE A 185 -60.50 60.57 40.18
CA ILE A 185 -61.81 60.59 39.53
C ILE A 185 -62.92 60.21 40.53
N CYS A 186 -62.69 59.19 41.37
CA CYS A 186 -63.65 58.77 42.39
C CYS A 186 -63.93 59.88 43.42
N ILE A 187 -62.89 60.58 43.88
CA ILE A 187 -63.02 61.73 44.80
C ILE A 187 -63.79 62.87 44.12
N LEU A 188 -63.47 63.19 42.87
CA LEU A 188 -64.18 64.22 42.10
C LEU A 188 -65.67 63.87 41.94
N MET A 189 -66.00 62.60 41.66
CA MET A 189 -67.37 62.14 41.58
C MET A 189 -68.11 62.32 42.92
N LEU A 190 -67.50 61.89 44.04
CA LEU A 190 -68.10 62.08 45.37
C LEU A 190 -68.33 63.56 45.72
N LEU A 191 -67.43 64.47 45.29
CA LEU A 191 -67.61 65.91 45.45
C LEU A 191 -68.83 66.44 44.69
N VAL A 192 -69.03 65.98 43.45
CA VAL A 192 -70.21 66.36 42.65
C VAL A 192 -71.50 65.89 43.33
N LEU A 193 -71.55 64.65 43.83
CA LEU A 193 -72.74 64.14 44.55
C LEU A 193 -73.02 64.94 45.84
N GLN A 194 -71.97 65.45 46.50
CA GLN A 194 -72.12 66.25 47.71
C GLN A 194 -72.66 67.66 47.43
N PHE A 195 -72.12 68.36 46.43
CA PHE A 195 -72.47 69.76 46.15
C PHE A 195 -73.69 69.94 45.24
N VAL A 196 -73.95 69.01 44.31
CA VAL A 196 -75.05 69.12 43.34
C VAL A 196 -76.32 68.42 43.82
N PHE A 197 -76.19 67.28 44.49
CA PHE A 197 -77.32 66.42 44.89
C PHE A 197 -77.60 66.42 46.41
N GLU A 198 -76.88 67.22 47.21
CA GLU A 198 -77.04 67.36 48.67
C GLU A 198 -77.12 66.03 49.47
N MET A 199 -76.49 64.97 48.98
CA MET A 199 -76.48 63.67 49.66
C MET A 199 -75.37 63.55 50.73
N ASN A 200 -75.62 62.75 51.78
CA ASN A 200 -74.62 62.47 52.81
C ASN A 200 -73.54 61.47 52.30
N THR A 201 -72.46 62.01 51.74
CA THR A 201 -71.36 61.26 51.10
C THR A 201 -70.25 60.82 52.07
N TYR A 202 -70.37 61.10 53.38
CA TYR A 202 -69.35 60.78 54.39
C TYR A 202 -68.92 59.31 54.37
N LEU A 203 -69.89 58.38 54.29
CA LEU A 203 -69.61 56.94 54.21
C LEU A 203 -68.81 56.56 52.95
N GLY A 204 -69.07 57.24 51.82
CA GLY A 204 -68.38 57.00 50.55
C GLY A 204 -66.91 57.40 50.59
N TYR A 205 -66.57 58.53 51.23
CA TYR A 205 -65.17 58.93 51.40
C TYR A 205 -64.39 57.97 52.31
N PHE A 206 -64.97 57.53 53.43
CA PHE A 206 -64.31 56.55 54.30
C PHE A 206 -64.03 55.24 53.57
N LEU A 207 -64.99 54.77 52.75
CA LEU A 207 -64.84 53.55 51.96
C LEU A 207 -63.79 53.70 50.86
N ALA A 208 -63.77 54.85 50.15
CA ALA A 208 -62.78 55.15 49.12
C ALA A 208 -61.36 55.25 49.69
N VAL A 209 -61.17 55.95 50.81
CA VAL A 209 -59.86 56.07 51.49
C VAL A 209 -59.40 54.74 52.06
N GLY A 210 -60.30 53.96 52.67
CA GLY A 210 -59.98 52.63 53.17
C GLY A 210 -59.55 51.66 52.06
N ALA A 211 -60.28 51.63 50.94
CA ALA A 211 -59.93 50.83 49.77
C ALA A 211 -58.61 51.27 49.14
N ALA A 212 -58.36 52.59 49.08
CA ALA A 212 -57.12 53.17 48.58
C ALA A 212 -55.90 52.76 49.40
N ALA A 213 -55.99 52.90 50.72
CA ALA A 213 -54.93 52.53 51.63
C ALA A 213 -54.58 51.04 51.50
N ALA A 214 -55.60 50.17 51.44
CA ALA A 214 -55.40 48.73 51.26
C ALA A 214 -54.71 48.40 49.92
N ALA A 215 -55.16 49.00 48.82
CA ALA A 215 -54.57 48.76 47.49
C ALA A 215 -53.12 49.26 47.40
N ILE A 216 -52.82 50.44 47.95
CA ILE A 216 -51.45 50.98 47.98
C ILE A 216 -50.53 50.06 48.80
N ILE A 217 -50.96 49.60 49.97
CA ILE A 217 -50.18 48.69 50.81
C ILE A 217 -49.86 47.40 50.04
N VAL A 218 -50.85 46.80 49.37
CA VAL A 218 -50.64 45.59 48.57
C VAL A 218 -49.66 45.82 47.42
N LEU A 219 -49.80 46.93 46.68
CA LEU A 219 -48.88 47.30 45.59
C LEU A 219 -47.45 47.51 46.09
N CYS A 220 -47.27 48.20 47.21
CA CYS A 220 -45.96 48.42 47.81
C CYS A 220 -45.30 47.11 48.25
N ILE A 221 -46.03 46.20 48.89
CA ILE A 221 -45.51 44.88 49.29
C ILE A 221 -45.05 44.11 48.04
N LYS A 222 -45.90 44.03 47.01
CA LYS A 222 -45.57 43.32 45.76
C LYS A 222 -44.40 43.93 45.02
N PHE A 223 -44.27 45.26 45.03
CA PHE A 223 -43.14 45.96 44.41
C PHE A 223 -41.83 45.68 45.16
N ILE A 224 -41.83 45.77 46.49
CA ILE A 224 -40.66 45.50 47.34
C ILE A 224 -40.24 44.02 47.20
N ASP A 225 -41.19 43.09 47.15
CA ASP A 225 -40.90 41.67 46.96
C ASP A 225 -40.26 41.40 45.59
N ALA A 226 -40.78 42.02 44.52
CA ALA A 226 -40.20 41.92 43.18
C ALA A 226 -38.79 42.52 43.11
N GLU A 227 -38.55 43.66 43.76
CA GLU A 227 -37.23 44.31 43.82
C GLU A 227 -36.21 43.45 44.58
N ARG A 228 -36.61 42.84 45.71
CA ARG A 228 -35.78 41.88 46.45
C ARG A 228 -35.48 40.63 45.62
N GLU A 229 -36.48 40.09 44.91
CA GLU A 229 -36.28 38.93 44.03
C GLU A 229 -35.30 39.27 42.89
N LYS A 230 -35.45 40.44 42.27
CA LYS A 230 -34.54 40.91 41.22
C LYS A 230 -33.10 41.00 41.71
N HIS A 231 -32.87 41.57 42.90
CA HIS A 231 -31.52 41.65 43.47
C HIS A 231 -30.90 40.26 43.71
N ARG A 232 -31.70 39.29 44.20
CA ARG A 232 -31.24 37.90 44.38
C ARG A 232 -30.89 37.23 43.05
N VAL A 233 -31.68 37.48 42.00
CA VAL A 233 -31.42 36.98 40.65
C VAL A 233 -30.12 37.56 40.10
N GLU A 234 -29.90 38.87 40.23
CA GLU A 234 -28.68 39.54 39.76
C GLU A 234 -27.40 39.01 40.44
N VAL A 235 -27.44 38.79 41.76
CA VAL A 235 -26.34 38.15 42.49
C VAL A 235 -26.09 36.73 41.97
N THR A 236 -27.14 35.98 41.65
CA THR A 236 -27.03 34.61 41.12
C THR A 236 -26.44 34.60 39.71
N ILE A 237 -26.85 35.52 38.84
CA ILE A 237 -26.27 35.72 37.50
C ILE A 237 -24.76 35.99 37.62
N ASN A 238 -24.35 36.90 38.50
CA ASN A 238 -22.93 37.21 38.71
C ASN A 238 -22.12 35.97 39.16
N LYS A 239 -22.69 35.14 40.04
CA LYS A 239 -22.08 33.86 40.44
C LYS A 239 -21.97 32.88 39.27
N LEU A 240 -23.01 32.78 38.44
CA LEU A 240 -23.01 31.94 37.24
C LEU A 240 -21.94 32.39 36.24
N ILE A 241 -21.78 33.70 36.03
CA ILE A 241 -20.71 34.26 35.17
C ILE A 241 -19.32 33.85 35.70
N GLN A 242 -19.08 33.95 37.01
CA GLN A 242 -17.82 33.52 37.61
C GLN A 242 -17.56 32.01 37.42
N LEU A 243 -18.60 31.18 37.63
CA LEU A 243 -18.51 29.73 37.40
C LEU A 243 -18.25 29.42 35.92
N GLN A 244 -18.95 30.09 35.01
CA GLN A 244 -18.79 29.94 33.57
C GLN A 244 -17.37 30.33 33.14
N ASN A 245 -16.82 31.43 33.65
CA ASN A 245 -15.43 31.83 33.38
C ASN A 245 -14.42 30.80 33.88
N LYS A 246 -14.65 30.21 35.07
CA LYS A 246 -13.80 29.13 35.60
C LYS A 246 -13.83 27.89 34.70
N VAL A 247 -15.00 27.51 34.17
CA VAL A 247 -15.14 26.37 33.24
C VAL A 247 -14.54 26.70 31.87
N LYS A 248 -14.70 27.93 31.36
CA LYS A 248 -14.06 28.41 30.12
C LYS A 248 -12.53 28.34 30.20
N ILE A 249 -11.94 28.73 31.32
CA ILE A 249 -10.49 28.59 31.53
C ILE A 249 -10.05 27.12 31.43
N ARG A 250 -10.79 26.21 32.08
CA ARG A 250 -10.51 24.76 31.99
C ARG A 250 -10.66 24.24 30.57
N TYR A 251 -11.68 24.70 29.84
CA TYR A 251 -11.89 24.36 28.44
C TYR A 251 -10.69 24.76 27.59
N VAL A 252 -10.28 26.03 27.64
CA VAL A 252 -9.14 26.54 26.87
C VAL A 252 -7.84 25.82 27.23
N ASN A 253 -7.60 25.57 28.52
CA ASN A 253 -6.42 24.82 28.96
C ASN A 253 -6.43 23.38 28.43
N ASN A 254 -7.57 22.71 28.45
CA ASN A 254 -7.69 21.35 27.91
C ASN A 254 -7.54 21.32 26.39
N THR A 255 -8.11 22.29 25.67
CA THR A 255 -7.95 22.43 24.21
C THR A 255 -6.49 22.65 23.86
N ASN A 256 -5.79 23.59 24.51
CA ASN A 256 -4.37 23.83 24.26
C ASN A 256 -3.50 22.60 24.57
N LEU A 257 -3.83 21.84 25.62
CA LEU A 257 -3.15 20.58 25.94
C LEU A 257 -3.38 19.55 24.83
N LEU A 258 -4.63 19.38 24.37
CA LEU A 258 -4.95 18.47 23.28
C LEU A 258 -4.25 18.86 21.98
N ASP A 259 -4.26 20.15 21.62
CA ASP A 259 -3.56 20.66 20.43
C ASP A 259 -2.07 20.34 20.48
N TYR A 260 -1.43 20.53 21.63
CA TYR A 260 -0.04 20.13 21.83
C TYR A 260 0.17 18.62 21.67
N LEU A 261 -0.69 17.80 22.26
CA LEU A 261 -0.58 16.34 22.16
C LEU A 261 -0.81 15.87 20.71
N TYR A 262 -1.78 16.44 20.01
CA TYR A 262 -2.03 16.19 18.59
C TYR A 262 -0.83 16.55 17.72
N MET A 263 -0.18 17.69 17.97
CA MET A 263 1.06 18.06 17.30
C MET A 263 2.22 17.12 17.65
N LYS A 264 2.39 16.76 18.93
CA LYS A 264 3.48 15.89 19.41
C LYS A 264 3.43 14.50 18.76
N TYR A 265 2.24 13.92 18.64
CA TYR A 265 2.03 12.58 18.08
C TYR A 265 1.56 12.60 16.61
N ASN A 266 1.48 13.77 15.98
CA ASN A 266 1.01 13.97 14.62
C ASN A 266 -0.30 13.21 14.32
N THR A 267 -1.30 13.40 15.19
CA THR A 267 -2.61 12.74 15.12
C THR A 267 -3.73 13.72 15.40
N ASP A 268 -4.91 13.47 14.84
CA ASP A 268 -6.10 14.30 15.06
C ASP A 268 -6.97 13.79 16.22
N SER A 269 -6.75 12.54 16.65
CA SER A 269 -7.52 11.91 17.73
C SER A 269 -6.75 10.78 18.40
N GLY A 270 -7.08 10.53 19.66
CA GLY A 270 -6.56 9.39 20.43
C GLY A 270 -6.97 8.05 19.80
N ALA A 271 -8.17 7.94 19.25
CA ALA A 271 -8.63 6.72 18.58
C ALA A 271 -7.86 6.43 17.28
N LYS A 272 -7.51 7.47 16.51
CA LYS A 272 -6.71 7.31 15.29
C LYS A 272 -5.28 6.88 15.62
N LEU A 273 -4.67 7.49 16.64
CA LEU A 273 -3.35 7.10 17.13
C LEU A 273 -3.33 5.68 17.66
N GLU A 274 -4.36 5.25 18.38
CA GLU A 274 -4.50 3.89 18.89
C GLU A 274 -4.59 2.86 17.76
N ARG A 275 -5.39 3.12 16.71
CA ARG A 275 -5.45 2.24 15.53
C ARG A 275 -4.09 2.13 14.84
N ARG A 276 -3.40 3.27 14.69
CA ARG A 276 -2.04 3.32 14.10
C ARG A 276 -1.04 2.53 14.95
N TRP A 277 -1.14 2.64 16.28
CA TRP A 277 -0.33 1.87 17.22
C TRP A 277 -0.59 0.37 17.15
N ALA A 278 -1.87 -0.04 17.09
CA ALA A 278 -2.22 -1.45 16.94
C ALA A 278 -1.70 -2.03 15.62
N ALA A 279 -1.82 -1.28 14.52
CA ALA A 279 -1.25 -1.66 13.22
C ALA A 279 0.27 -1.78 13.29
N TYR A 280 0.95 -0.85 13.97
CA TYR A 280 2.40 -0.91 14.17
C TYR A 280 2.84 -2.15 14.98
N GLN A 281 2.12 -2.50 16.06
CA GLN A 281 2.45 -3.67 16.87
C GLN A 281 2.30 -4.97 16.06
N GLN A 282 1.23 -5.06 15.27
CA GLN A 282 1.03 -6.18 14.35
C GLN A 282 2.15 -6.25 13.30
N GLU A 283 2.45 -5.14 12.61
CA GLU A 283 3.52 -5.06 11.62
C GLU A 283 4.90 -5.39 12.22
N LYS A 284 5.16 -4.95 13.45
CA LYS A 284 6.42 -5.23 14.15
C LYS A 284 6.62 -6.71 14.39
N GLU A 285 5.58 -7.40 14.88
CA GLU A 285 5.64 -8.84 15.10
C GLU A 285 5.73 -9.59 13.78
N GLU A 286 4.99 -9.15 12.75
CA GLU A 286 5.05 -9.72 11.41
C GLU A 286 6.45 -9.57 10.78
N ARG A 287 7.09 -8.39 10.86
CA ARG A 287 8.48 -8.17 10.40
C ARG A 287 9.48 -9.03 11.15
N LYS A 288 9.27 -9.24 12.45
CA LYS A 288 10.12 -10.12 13.26
C LYS A 288 9.97 -11.57 12.82
N GLN A 289 8.73 -12.05 12.63
CA GLN A 289 8.47 -13.40 12.13
C GLN A 289 9.05 -13.61 10.74
N TYR A 290 8.94 -12.61 9.85
CA TYR A 290 9.56 -12.64 8.53
C TYR A 290 11.09 -12.75 8.63
N ALA A 291 11.74 -11.92 9.45
CA ALA A 291 13.18 -12.00 9.66
C ALA A 291 13.63 -13.35 10.24
N GLU A 292 12.84 -13.92 11.18
CA GLU A 292 13.09 -15.27 11.70
C GLU A 292 12.89 -16.35 10.63
N ALA A 293 11.88 -16.23 9.77
CA ALA A 293 11.63 -17.15 8.66
C ALA A 293 12.72 -17.07 7.59
N GLU A 294 13.22 -15.87 7.29
CA GLU A 294 14.35 -15.64 6.38
C GLU A 294 15.63 -16.28 6.93
N ALA A 295 15.94 -16.07 8.21
CA ALA A 295 17.07 -16.71 8.87
C ALA A 295 16.95 -18.24 8.89
N LYS A 296 15.75 -18.79 9.13
CA LYS A 296 15.49 -20.23 9.03
C LYS A 296 15.67 -20.75 7.60
N THR A 297 15.23 -19.99 6.61
CA THR A 297 15.38 -20.34 5.19
C THR A 297 16.85 -20.43 4.84
N GLU A 298 17.65 -19.42 5.18
CA GLU A 298 19.11 -19.43 4.95
C GLU A 298 19.78 -20.62 5.67
N TYR A 299 19.37 -20.92 6.89
CA TYR A 299 19.86 -22.07 7.66
C TYR A 299 19.57 -23.41 6.98
N TYR A 300 18.36 -23.61 6.44
CA TYR A 300 18.01 -24.83 5.72
C TYR A 300 18.65 -24.91 4.33
N GLN A 301 18.81 -23.78 3.63
CA GLN A 301 19.54 -23.72 2.36
C GLN A 301 21.00 -24.17 2.52
N LYS A 302 21.70 -23.64 3.54
CA LYS A 302 23.07 -24.06 3.86
C LYS A 302 23.16 -25.54 4.23
N GLN A 303 22.20 -26.06 4.98
CA GLN A 303 22.16 -27.49 5.30
C GLN A 303 21.93 -28.35 4.05
N LEU A 304 21.04 -27.93 3.15
CA LEU A 304 20.79 -28.64 1.90
C LEU A 304 22.06 -28.68 1.04
N ILE A 305 22.72 -27.54 0.85
CA ILE A 305 24.00 -27.45 0.11
C ILE A 305 25.04 -28.36 0.76
N ASN A 306 25.25 -28.27 2.07
CA ASN A 306 26.26 -29.06 2.77
C ASN A 306 26.02 -30.56 2.62
N ARG A 307 24.76 -31.01 2.67
CA ARG A 307 24.42 -32.43 2.46
C ARG A 307 24.69 -32.86 1.04
N LEU A 308 24.20 -32.11 0.04
CA LEU A 308 24.39 -32.44 -1.37
C LEU A 308 25.89 -32.40 -1.75
N SER A 309 26.66 -31.49 -1.16
CA SER A 309 28.12 -31.37 -1.38
C SER A 309 28.92 -32.57 -0.86
N ASN A 310 28.35 -33.35 0.08
CA ASN A 310 28.99 -34.59 0.54
C ASN A 310 28.88 -35.73 -0.49
N TYR A 311 28.12 -35.52 -1.56
CA TYR A 311 27.98 -36.46 -2.67
C TYR A 311 28.65 -35.89 -3.93
N ARG A 312 28.73 -36.70 -5.00
CA ARG A 312 29.39 -36.33 -6.27
C ARG A 312 28.55 -35.34 -7.11
N ILE A 313 27.80 -34.47 -6.46
CA ILE A 313 26.97 -33.45 -7.08
C ILE A 313 27.85 -32.25 -7.39
N LYS A 314 27.91 -31.87 -8.66
CA LYS A 314 28.78 -30.81 -9.17
C LYS A 314 28.25 -29.43 -8.85
N ASP A 315 26.93 -29.23 -8.90
CA ASP A 315 26.30 -27.94 -8.53
C ASP A 315 25.13 -28.12 -7.53
N PRO A 316 25.43 -28.20 -6.22
CA PRO A 316 24.43 -28.27 -5.17
C PRO A 316 23.53 -27.03 -5.04
N GLN A 317 23.97 -25.85 -5.48
CA GLN A 317 23.25 -24.59 -5.23
C GLN A 317 21.98 -24.50 -6.05
N ARG A 318 22.01 -25.03 -7.28
CA ARG A 318 20.86 -25.04 -8.19
C ARG A 318 19.62 -25.72 -7.61
N TRP A 319 19.84 -26.71 -6.75
CA TRP A 319 18.78 -27.50 -6.12
C TRP A 319 18.01 -26.76 -5.02
N ILE A 320 18.49 -25.61 -4.56
CA ILE A 320 17.79 -24.76 -3.58
C ILE A 320 16.46 -24.25 -4.13
N HIS A 321 16.43 -23.87 -5.41
CA HIS A 321 15.23 -23.30 -6.05
C HIS A 321 14.33 -24.37 -6.68
N GLN A 322 14.69 -25.64 -6.53
CA GLN A 322 14.00 -26.78 -7.15
C GLN A 322 13.68 -27.84 -6.10
N THR A 323 13.33 -27.40 -4.89
CA THR A 323 12.94 -28.29 -3.80
C THR A 323 11.71 -29.12 -4.15
N SER A 324 10.84 -28.62 -5.02
CA SER A 324 9.68 -29.36 -5.52
C SER A 324 10.10 -30.59 -6.35
N ALA A 325 11.12 -30.46 -7.20
CA ALA A 325 11.70 -31.57 -7.95
C ALA A 325 12.42 -32.59 -7.06
N LEU A 326 12.97 -32.17 -5.91
CA LEU A 326 13.51 -33.12 -4.93
C LEU A 326 12.41 -33.93 -4.23
N LEU A 327 11.20 -33.40 -4.11
CA LEU A 327 10.10 -34.03 -3.38
C LEU A 327 9.16 -34.84 -4.28
N ASP A 328 8.91 -34.39 -5.50
CA ASP A 328 8.06 -35.06 -6.47
C ASP A 328 8.89 -35.67 -7.61
N LYS A 329 8.77 -37.00 -7.75
CA LYS A 329 9.39 -37.76 -8.84
C LYS A 329 8.87 -37.30 -10.21
N ARG A 330 7.63 -36.82 -10.31
CA ARG A 330 7.06 -36.35 -11.59
C ARG A 330 7.78 -35.11 -12.09
N GLU A 331 7.93 -34.12 -11.22
CA GLU A 331 8.68 -32.90 -11.55
C GLU A 331 10.14 -33.22 -11.88
N MET A 332 10.77 -34.14 -11.14
CA MET A 332 12.13 -34.59 -11.46
C MET A 332 12.22 -35.23 -12.87
N VAL A 333 11.22 -36.00 -13.28
CA VAL A 333 11.16 -36.60 -14.62
C VAL A 333 10.90 -35.55 -15.70
N GLU A 334 10.04 -34.56 -15.43
CA GLU A 334 9.77 -33.47 -16.37
C GLU A 334 11.03 -32.64 -16.63
N ILE A 335 11.73 -32.22 -15.57
CA ILE A 335 13.00 -31.50 -15.70
C ILE A 335 14.04 -32.35 -16.42
N ARG A 336 14.13 -33.64 -16.10
CA ARG A 336 15.04 -34.56 -16.80
C ARG A 336 14.72 -34.62 -18.28
N HIS A 337 13.45 -34.73 -18.65
CA HIS A 337 13.02 -34.79 -20.03
C HIS A 337 13.39 -33.50 -20.80
N GLU A 338 13.14 -32.33 -20.20
CA GLU A 338 13.52 -31.04 -20.77
C GLU A 338 15.04 -30.95 -21.03
N LEU A 339 15.85 -31.39 -20.06
CA LEU A 339 17.31 -31.42 -20.21
C LEU A 339 17.79 -32.41 -21.26
N ILE A 340 17.14 -33.58 -21.38
CA ILE A 340 17.45 -34.56 -22.41
C ILE A 340 17.16 -33.98 -23.79
N LEU A 341 16.00 -33.34 -23.98
CA LEU A 341 15.65 -32.68 -25.23
C LEU A 341 16.63 -31.56 -25.56
N ARG A 342 16.99 -30.73 -24.57
CA ARG A 342 18.00 -29.67 -24.74
C ARG A 342 19.36 -30.26 -25.13
N ARG A 343 19.82 -31.32 -24.44
CA ARG A 343 21.07 -32.02 -24.78
C ARG A 343 21.05 -32.62 -26.18
N GLN A 344 19.92 -33.17 -26.62
CA GLN A 344 19.74 -33.69 -27.97
C GLN A 344 19.77 -32.58 -29.03
N SER A 345 19.15 -31.42 -28.76
CA SER A 345 19.21 -30.25 -29.64
C SER A 345 20.63 -29.70 -29.77
N LEU A 346 21.33 -29.53 -28.65
CA LEU A 346 22.74 -29.11 -28.62
C LEU A 346 23.61 -30.08 -29.43
N ARG A 347 23.41 -31.39 -29.27
CA ARG A 347 24.13 -32.40 -30.06
C ARG A 347 23.87 -32.26 -31.56
N LYS A 348 22.61 -32.07 -31.97
CA LYS A 348 22.27 -31.86 -33.40
C LYS A 348 22.93 -30.61 -33.98
N GLN A 349 22.97 -29.53 -33.22
CA GLN A 349 23.65 -28.29 -33.63
C GLN A 349 25.16 -28.46 -33.70
N MET A 350 25.75 -29.20 -32.77
CA MET A 350 27.17 -29.56 -32.83
C MET A 350 27.47 -30.44 -34.05
N ASP A 351 26.67 -31.49 -34.28
CA ASP A 351 26.82 -32.38 -35.44
C ASP A 351 26.67 -31.60 -36.77
N TYR A 352 25.77 -30.61 -36.82
CA TYR A 352 25.64 -29.68 -37.95
C TYR A 352 26.91 -28.83 -38.14
N ASN A 353 27.37 -28.13 -37.10
CA ASN A 353 28.56 -27.28 -37.18
C ASN A 353 29.83 -28.08 -37.49
N ASP A 354 29.97 -29.30 -36.95
CA ASP A 354 31.06 -30.20 -37.32
C ASP A 354 30.98 -30.60 -38.80
N GLY A 355 29.77 -30.88 -39.29
CA GLY A 355 29.50 -31.12 -40.71
C GLY A 355 29.91 -29.94 -41.59
N VAL A 356 29.48 -28.72 -41.27
CA VAL A 356 29.83 -27.48 -41.98
C VAL A 356 31.34 -27.30 -42.02
N ALA A 357 32.02 -27.39 -40.86
CA ALA A 357 33.45 -27.23 -40.79
C ALA A 357 34.20 -28.33 -41.56
N ARG A 358 33.71 -29.59 -41.53
CA ARG A 358 34.30 -30.69 -42.28
C ARG A 358 34.16 -30.50 -43.78
N THR A 359 32.96 -30.16 -44.26
CA THR A 359 32.73 -29.92 -45.70
C THR A 359 33.56 -28.75 -46.19
N ALA A 360 33.61 -27.64 -45.46
CA ALA A 360 34.46 -26.50 -45.83
C ALA A 360 35.96 -26.86 -45.87
N ARG A 361 36.45 -27.72 -44.96
CA ARG A 361 37.83 -28.24 -45.03
C ARG A 361 38.06 -29.15 -46.23
N GLU A 362 37.11 -30.03 -46.53
CA GLU A 362 37.18 -30.93 -47.69
C GLU A 362 37.19 -30.14 -49.00
N GLU A 363 36.39 -29.07 -49.10
CA GLU A 363 36.39 -28.13 -50.23
C GLU A 363 37.76 -27.47 -50.44
N ILE A 364 38.36 -26.92 -49.38
CA ILE A 364 39.71 -26.32 -49.44
C ILE A 364 40.74 -27.36 -49.90
N MET A 365 40.70 -28.58 -49.35
CA MET A 365 41.61 -29.66 -49.72
C MET A 365 41.41 -30.13 -51.16
N GLU A 366 40.17 -30.17 -51.65
CA GLU A 366 39.86 -30.58 -53.02
C GLU A 366 40.35 -29.53 -54.02
N ILE A 367 40.15 -28.24 -53.75
CA ILE A 367 40.67 -27.14 -54.58
C ILE A 367 42.20 -27.18 -54.61
N ALA A 368 42.85 -27.39 -53.46
CA ALA A 368 44.31 -27.53 -53.41
C ALA A 368 44.83 -28.73 -54.24
N ARG A 369 44.06 -29.83 -54.31
CA ARG A 369 44.39 -31.00 -55.15
C ARG A 369 44.16 -30.74 -56.64
N GLN A 370 43.06 -30.07 -56.99
CA GLN A 370 42.70 -29.77 -58.38
C GLN A 370 43.61 -28.70 -58.99
N TYR A 371 44.17 -27.81 -58.17
CA TYR A 371 45.08 -26.74 -58.59
C TYR A 371 46.44 -26.79 -57.87
N PRO A 372 47.31 -27.77 -58.19
CA PRO A 372 48.59 -27.99 -57.49
C PRO A 372 49.54 -26.78 -57.51
N ALA A 373 49.47 -25.95 -58.56
CA ALA A 373 50.30 -24.76 -58.71
C ALA A 373 50.00 -23.67 -57.65
N TYR A 374 48.80 -23.69 -57.05
CA TYR A 374 48.37 -22.73 -56.04
C TYR A 374 48.16 -23.39 -54.67
N ALA A 375 48.45 -24.69 -54.54
CA ALA A 375 48.24 -25.45 -53.32
C ALA A 375 49.01 -24.88 -52.12
N GLU A 376 50.26 -24.44 -52.33
CA GLU A 376 51.08 -23.84 -51.28
C GLU A 376 50.47 -22.53 -50.76
N GLU A 377 49.93 -21.69 -51.65
CA GLU A 377 49.24 -20.44 -51.28
C GLU A 377 47.92 -20.71 -50.54
N ILE A 378 47.14 -21.70 -50.99
CA ILE A 378 45.87 -22.09 -50.36
C ILE A 378 46.12 -22.63 -48.94
N MET A 379 47.17 -23.45 -48.76
CA MET A 379 47.53 -23.98 -47.44
C MET A 379 48.07 -22.90 -46.51
N ASP A 380 48.90 -21.96 -47.01
CA ASP A 380 49.39 -20.82 -46.23
C ASP A 380 48.24 -19.89 -45.78
N MET A 381 47.19 -19.74 -46.60
CA MET A 381 45.97 -19.03 -46.20
C MET A 381 45.21 -19.75 -45.08
N ALA A 382 45.12 -21.09 -45.15
CA ALA A 382 44.46 -21.89 -44.11
C ALA A 382 45.24 -21.88 -42.78
N ASP A 383 46.57 -21.94 -42.84
CA ASP A 383 47.44 -21.90 -41.68
C ASP A 383 47.39 -20.53 -40.98
N LYS A 384 47.30 -19.43 -41.75
CA LYS A 384 47.13 -18.07 -41.19
C LYS A 384 45.78 -17.82 -40.52
N TYR A 385 44.74 -18.55 -40.91
CA TYR A 385 43.39 -18.42 -40.34
C TYR A 385 43.17 -19.30 -39.10
N SER A 386 44.08 -20.25 -38.84
CA SER A 386 43.99 -21.21 -37.74
C SER A 386 44.91 -20.91 -36.54
N GLY A 387 45.77 -19.89 -36.65
CA GLY A 387 46.49 -19.26 -35.54
C GLY A 387 45.79 -18.00 -35.03
#